data_AF-A0A168P873-F1
#
_entry.id   AF-A0A168P873-F1
#
_cell.length_a   1.000
_cell.length_b   1.000
_cell.length_c   1.000
_cell.angle_alpha   90.00
_cell.angle_beta   90.00
_cell.angle_gamma   90.00
#
_symmetry.space_group_name_H-M   'P 1'
#
loop_
_entity.id
_entity.type
_entity.pdbx_description
1 polymer ?
#
loop_
_entity_poly.entity_id
_entity_poly.type
_entity_poly.pdbx_seq_one_letter_code
_entity_poly.pdbx_strand_id
1 'polypeptide(L)'
;MAQVDNEWHNITQDNHKSSVPIPEGLDLTVSHPLQNAWTFYFDNPLLNTNAQSWAENLKELVTVDTVESFWGAFNNLTKVDQLDPNSNYHLFKKGIRPEWEDPSNANGGKFVIQFPRARSGNTINLFWLNMVLSVIGEQYADDEVCGTVIAIRRNYFRIALWTKTGQRNATLESIGNKIRELLNLPMLLTMDFIPHESAQVSNYSTMSSKIVKIAGAKPTDEFEITIGQAIIDLENSVPELKKELRPLNITGAKEVELGAGKKAIVIFVPVPQQKAFHKVQQRLTRELEKKFSDRHVVFVAQRRILKKPSRHENPKQPRPRSRTLTAVHDAVLEDLVYPTEIIGKRTRVKVDGSKTIKCFLDTKDATSLEYKLDTFSSVYRKLTGKDVVFEFPANAELF
;
A
#
# COMPACT_ATOMS: atom_id res chain seq x y z
N MET A 1 41.49 12.99 -15.64
CA MET A 1 41.57 11.76 -14.83
C MET A 1 41.53 12.19 -13.39
N ALA A 2 40.37 12.06 -12.73
CA ALA A 2 40.21 12.46 -11.34
C ALA A 2 40.77 11.36 -10.43
N GLN A 3 41.78 11.68 -9.64
CA GLN A 3 42.15 10.89 -8.47
C GLN A 3 40.95 10.93 -7.51
N VAL A 4 40.36 9.76 -7.26
CA VAL A 4 39.41 9.58 -6.18
C VAL A 4 40.24 9.26 -4.95
N ASP A 5 40.30 10.22 -4.02
CA ASP A 5 40.99 10.10 -2.74
C ASP A 5 40.38 8.94 -1.93
N ASN A 6 41.12 7.83 -1.87
CA ASN A 6 40.83 6.65 -1.07
C ASN A 6 41.28 6.87 0.40
N GLU A 7 40.74 7.88 1.08
CA GLU A 7 41.10 8.14 2.49
C GLU A 7 40.52 7.12 3.49
N TRP A 8 39.66 6.19 3.06
CA TRP A 8 39.03 5.20 3.96
C TRP A 8 39.81 3.88 4.12
N HIS A 9 40.83 3.61 3.32
CA HIS A 9 41.59 2.34 3.39
C HIS A 9 42.65 2.32 4.51
N ASN A 10 42.97 3.46 5.12
CA ASN A 10 44.03 3.57 6.15
C ASN A 10 43.52 3.45 7.59
N ILE A 11 42.21 3.27 7.83
CA ILE A 11 41.65 3.16 9.19
C ILE A 11 41.73 1.72 9.74
N THR A 12 41.96 0.72 8.90
CA THR A 12 42.04 -0.71 9.30
C THR A 12 43.41 -1.32 9.06
N GLN A 13 44.49 -0.58 9.31
CA GLN A 13 45.80 -1.19 9.59
C GLN A 13 46.10 -1.00 11.07
N ASP A 14 45.59 -1.92 11.90
CA ASP A 14 45.97 -2.05 13.30
C ASP A 14 47.43 -2.51 13.38
N ASN A 15 48.35 -1.54 13.31
CA ASN A 15 49.76 -1.73 13.64
C ASN A 15 50.09 -1.21 15.05
N HIS A 16 49.09 -0.90 15.87
CA HIS A 16 49.31 -0.59 17.28
C HIS A 16 49.25 -1.88 18.11
N LYS A 17 50.43 -2.41 18.44
CA LYS A 17 50.62 -3.11 19.72
C LYS A 17 50.46 -2.08 20.85
N SER A 18 49.25 -1.59 21.09
CA SER A 18 48.97 -0.84 22.32
C SER A 18 48.79 -1.85 23.44
N SER A 19 49.79 -1.99 24.30
CA SER A 19 49.60 -2.67 25.58
C SER A 19 48.84 -1.73 26.51
N VAL A 20 47.52 -1.60 26.28
CA VAL A 20 46.63 -0.96 27.25
C VAL A 20 46.61 -1.89 28.46
N PRO A 21 47.10 -1.46 29.64
CA PRO A 21 47.09 -2.32 30.82
C PRO A 21 45.65 -2.65 31.21
N ILE A 22 45.37 -3.94 31.42
CA ILE A 22 44.10 -4.38 31.96
C ILE A 22 44.03 -3.90 33.42
N PRO A 23 42.96 -3.22 33.86
CA PRO A 23 42.83 -2.78 35.24
C PRO A 23 42.99 -3.96 36.22
N GLU A 24 43.90 -3.84 37.17
CA GLU A 24 44.03 -4.82 38.26
C GLU A 24 42.76 -4.82 39.10
N GLY A 25 42.15 -6.02 39.30
CA GLY A 25 40.91 -6.18 40.06
C GLY A 25 39.62 -6.19 39.23
N LEU A 26 39.70 -6.35 37.90
CA LEU A 26 38.51 -6.54 37.05
C LEU A 26 37.86 -7.91 37.32
N ASP A 27 36.82 -7.92 38.14
CA ASP A 27 36.02 -9.12 38.40
C ASP A 27 35.00 -9.32 37.26
N LEU A 28 35.32 -10.21 36.34
CA LEU A 28 34.48 -10.60 35.20
C LEU A 28 33.26 -11.46 35.60
N THR A 29 33.08 -11.76 36.89
CA THR A 29 31.90 -12.47 37.39
C THR A 29 30.77 -11.54 37.84
N VAL A 30 31.05 -10.23 37.93
CA VAL A 30 30.03 -9.21 38.25
C VAL A 30 29.14 -9.00 37.03
N SER A 31 27.83 -9.09 37.24
CA SER A 31 26.81 -8.86 36.22
C SER A 31 26.07 -7.56 36.49
N HIS A 32 25.86 -6.75 35.46
CA HIS A 32 25.20 -5.46 35.59
C HIS A 32 23.75 -5.57 35.06
N PRO A 33 22.74 -5.47 35.93
CA PRO A 33 21.34 -5.63 35.51
C PRO A 33 20.90 -4.46 34.63
N LEU A 34 20.11 -4.77 33.61
CA LEU A 34 19.37 -3.78 32.83
C LEU A 34 18.12 -3.37 33.62
N GLN A 35 17.64 -2.15 33.38
CA GLN A 35 16.39 -1.65 33.99
C GLN A 35 15.19 -2.52 33.60
N ASN A 36 15.14 -2.94 32.34
CA ASN A 36 14.13 -3.84 31.79
C ASN A 36 14.82 -5.05 31.14
N ALA A 37 14.15 -6.20 31.16
CA ALA A 37 14.54 -7.33 30.32
C ALA A 37 14.05 -7.09 28.88
N TRP A 38 14.86 -7.47 27.89
CA TRP A 38 14.61 -7.26 26.48
C TRP A 38 14.71 -8.56 25.70
N THR A 39 13.81 -8.78 24.76
CA THR A 39 13.75 -9.99 23.94
C THR A 39 14.04 -9.65 22.48
N PHE A 40 15.03 -10.35 21.91
CA PHE A 40 15.33 -10.31 20.48
C PHE A 40 14.41 -11.26 19.73
N TYR A 41 13.84 -10.78 18.62
CA TYR A 41 13.08 -11.58 17.67
C TYR A 41 13.64 -11.44 16.26
N PHE A 42 13.38 -12.44 15.43
CA PHE A 42 13.72 -12.46 14.02
C PHE A 42 12.58 -13.01 13.19
N ASP A 43 12.32 -12.38 12.05
CA ASP A 43 11.46 -12.94 11.01
C ASP A 43 12.06 -12.72 9.61
N ASN A 44 11.69 -13.61 8.68
CA ASN A 44 11.90 -13.39 7.25
C ASN A 44 10.66 -13.92 6.49
N PRO A 45 9.76 -13.05 6.02
CA PRO A 45 8.51 -13.45 5.40
C PRO A 45 8.67 -14.22 4.07
N LEU A 46 9.85 -14.20 3.45
CA LEU A 46 10.09 -14.94 2.20
C LEU A 46 10.53 -16.39 2.41
N LEU A 47 11.09 -16.73 3.58
CA LEU A 47 11.61 -18.06 3.85
C LEU A 47 10.52 -19.05 4.30
N ASN A 48 9.35 -18.56 4.70
CA ASN A 48 8.25 -19.39 5.14
C ASN A 48 6.92 -19.00 4.46
N THR A 49 6.76 -19.46 3.23
CA THR A 49 5.55 -19.28 2.40
C THR A 49 4.33 -20.06 2.87
N ASN A 50 4.47 -20.93 3.89
CA ASN A 50 3.41 -21.81 4.38
C ASN A 50 2.78 -21.35 5.72
N ALA A 51 3.32 -20.32 6.38
CA ALA A 51 2.72 -19.77 7.59
C ALA A 51 1.40 -19.05 7.25
N GLN A 52 0.30 -19.47 7.88
CA GLN A 52 -1.03 -18.88 7.67
C GLN A 52 -1.20 -17.55 8.40
N SER A 53 -0.33 -17.25 9.38
CA SER A 53 -0.33 -15.99 10.13
C SER A 53 1.09 -15.40 10.22
N TRP A 54 1.20 -14.06 10.23
CA TRP A 54 2.48 -13.37 10.44
C TRP A 54 3.13 -13.75 11.79
N ALA A 55 2.31 -14.03 12.81
CA ALA A 55 2.74 -14.43 14.15
C ALA A 55 3.51 -15.77 14.20
N GLU A 56 3.27 -16.68 13.25
CA GLU A 56 3.99 -17.97 13.14
C GLU A 56 5.41 -17.83 12.58
N ASN A 57 5.72 -16.71 11.91
CA ASN A 57 7.03 -16.45 11.31
C ASN A 57 7.99 -15.71 12.24
N LEU A 58 7.51 -15.22 13.38
CA LEU A 58 8.29 -14.51 14.36
C LEU A 58 9.01 -15.51 15.29
N LYS A 59 10.33 -15.63 15.12
CA LYS A 59 11.17 -16.46 15.97
C LYS A 59 11.73 -15.64 17.13
N GLU A 60 11.41 -16.05 18.35
CA GLU A 60 12.11 -15.57 19.55
C GLU A 60 13.54 -16.11 19.56
N LEU A 61 14.54 -15.24 19.69
CA LEU A 61 15.95 -15.60 19.67
C LEU A 61 16.49 -15.77 21.09
N VAL A 62 16.45 -14.70 21.88
CA VAL A 62 17.04 -14.64 23.21
C VAL A 62 16.45 -13.48 24.01
N THR A 63 16.24 -13.70 25.31
CA THR A 63 15.89 -12.65 26.27
C THR A 63 17.13 -12.32 27.11
N VAL A 64 17.42 -11.03 27.25
CA VAL A 64 18.56 -10.49 27.99
C VAL A 64 18.09 -9.54 29.08
N ASP A 65 18.69 -9.63 30.26
CA ASP A 65 18.35 -8.83 31.44
C ASP A 65 19.59 -8.20 32.11
N THR A 66 20.78 -8.41 31.53
CA THR A 66 22.05 -7.85 31.99
C THR A 66 22.89 -7.32 30.83
N VAL A 67 23.84 -6.44 31.11
CA VAL A 67 24.75 -5.88 30.09
C VAL A 67 25.61 -6.98 29.45
N GLU A 68 26.06 -7.94 30.24
CA GLU A 68 26.90 -9.06 29.79
C GLU A 68 26.11 -10.03 28.91
N SER A 69 24.86 -10.36 29.30
CA SER A 69 23.99 -11.19 28.48
C SER A 69 23.60 -10.50 27.17
N PHE A 70 23.40 -9.17 27.21
CA PHE A 70 23.21 -8.36 26.01
C PHE A 70 24.39 -8.47 25.05
N TRP A 71 25.63 -8.18 25.49
CA TRP A 71 26.79 -8.25 24.60
C TRP A 71 27.09 -9.67 24.15
N GLY A 72 26.88 -10.67 25.02
CA GLY A 72 26.97 -12.08 24.67
C GLY A 72 25.99 -12.46 23.56
N ALA A 73 24.74 -12.01 23.63
CA ALA A 73 23.74 -12.22 22.59
C ALA A 73 24.07 -11.45 21.31
N PHE A 74 24.22 -10.12 21.41
CA PHE A 74 24.34 -9.22 20.26
C PHE A 74 25.56 -9.52 19.39
N ASN A 75 26.71 -9.83 20.01
CA ASN A 75 27.93 -10.15 19.27
C ASN A 75 27.86 -11.46 18.47
N ASN A 76 26.90 -12.33 18.82
CA ASN A 76 26.65 -13.60 18.11
C ASN A 76 25.50 -13.49 17.10
N LEU A 77 24.86 -12.32 16.96
CA LEU A 77 23.89 -12.07 15.89
C LEU A 77 24.61 -11.76 14.58
N THR A 78 24.03 -12.22 13.47
CA THR A 78 24.49 -11.84 12.13
C THR A 78 24.36 -10.33 11.96
N LYS A 79 25.38 -9.68 11.39
CA LYS A 79 25.33 -8.24 11.11
C LYS A 79 24.19 -7.91 10.16
N VAL A 80 23.58 -6.74 10.34
CA VAL A 80 22.36 -6.34 9.61
C VAL A 80 22.62 -6.22 8.10
N ASP A 81 23.79 -5.73 7.71
CA ASP A 81 24.18 -5.61 6.30
C ASP A 81 24.40 -6.96 5.59
N GLN A 82 24.64 -8.02 6.37
CA GLN A 82 24.88 -9.40 5.92
C GLN A 82 23.60 -10.27 5.92
N LEU A 83 22.48 -9.74 6.42
CA LEU A 83 21.22 -10.47 6.41
C LEU A 83 20.59 -10.53 5.02
N ASP A 84 19.84 -11.60 4.79
CA ASP A 84 19.06 -11.80 3.58
C ASP A 84 18.01 -10.68 3.39
N PRO A 85 17.66 -10.34 2.13
CA PRO A 85 16.58 -9.41 1.86
C PRO A 85 15.25 -9.86 2.50
N ASN A 86 14.53 -8.90 3.07
CA ASN A 86 13.27 -9.05 3.80
C ASN A 86 13.37 -9.62 5.21
N SER A 87 14.57 -9.94 5.70
CA SER A 87 14.80 -10.18 7.11
C SER A 87 14.46 -8.95 7.97
N ASN A 88 14.02 -9.21 9.20
CA ASN A 88 13.76 -8.20 10.22
C ASN A 88 14.34 -8.67 11.56
N TYR A 89 15.04 -7.79 12.27
CA TYR A 89 15.32 -7.97 13.70
C TYR A 89 14.44 -7.04 14.51
N HIS A 90 13.99 -7.53 15.66
CA HIS A 90 13.21 -6.77 16.63
C HIS A 90 13.84 -6.91 18.00
N LEU A 91 13.80 -5.85 18.79
CA LEU A 91 14.17 -5.85 20.19
C LEU A 91 13.07 -5.15 20.98
N PHE A 92 12.35 -5.88 21.82
CA PHE A 92 11.22 -5.37 22.59
C PHE A 92 11.35 -5.71 24.07
N LYS A 93 10.71 -4.91 24.93
CA LYS A 93 10.66 -5.23 26.37
C LYS A 93 10.00 -6.59 26.57
N LYS A 94 10.51 -7.36 27.53
CA LYS A 94 10.00 -8.69 27.86
C LYS A 94 8.50 -8.60 28.17
N GLY A 95 7.71 -9.43 27.50
CA GLY A 95 6.25 -9.45 27.63
C GLY A 95 5.51 -8.53 26.66
N ILE A 96 6.22 -7.71 25.88
CA ILE A 96 5.66 -6.96 24.75
C ILE A 96 6.07 -7.67 23.47
N ARG A 97 5.10 -8.18 22.72
CA ARG A 97 5.40 -8.79 21.41
C ARG A 97 5.52 -7.67 20.36
N PRO A 98 6.38 -7.82 19.33
CA PRO A 98 6.53 -6.83 18.25
C PRO A 98 5.33 -6.79 17.29
N GLU A 99 4.12 -6.89 17.84
CA GLU A 99 2.85 -7.00 17.14
C GLU A 99 1.89 -5.89 17.60
N TRP A 100 1.04 -5.45 16.70
CA TRP A 100 0.07 -4.39 16.96
C TRP A 100 -1.10 -4.81 17.85
N GLU A 101 -1.29 -6.11 18.07
CA GLU A 101 -2.34 -6.71 18.90
C GLU A 101 -1.92 -6.69 20.37
N ASP A 102 -0.62 -6.51 20.64
CA ASP A 102 -0.13 -6.32 21.99
C ASP A 102 -0.77 -5.05 22.59
N PRO A 103 -1.34 -5.13 23.81
CA PRO A 103 -1.98 -3.98 24.46
C PRO A 103 -1.08 -2.75 24.56
N SER A 104 0.23 -2.95 24.66
CA SER A 104 1.22 -1.86 24.76
C SER A 104 1.49 -1.17 23.42
N ASN A 105 1.18 -1.82 22.30
CA ASN A 105 1.44 -1.31 20.96
C ASN A 105 0.17 -0.84 20.23
N ALA A 106 -1.02 -1.32 20.61
CA ALA A 106 -2.26 -1.12 19.88
C ALA A 106 -2.60 0.36 19.60
N ASN A 107 -2.47 1.22 20.62
CA ASN A 107 -2.72 2.68 20.52
C ASN A 107 -1.42 3.49 20.32
N GLY A 108 -0.34 2.78 19.98
CA GLY A 108 1.01 3.32 19.89
C GLY A 108 1.33 4.01 18.59
N GLY A 109 2.62 4.22 18.36
CA GLY A 109 3.15 4.72 17.11
C GLY A 109 4.58 4.30 16.89
N LYS A 110 5.15 4.68 15.75
CA LYS A 110 6.56 4.43 15.48
C LYS A 110 7.24 5.57 14.75
N PHE A 111 8.45 5.90 15.18
CA PHE A 111 9.38 6.68 14.39
C PHE A 111 10.00 5.77 13.33
N VAL A 112 10.08 6.25 12.09
CA VAL A 112 10.63 5.49 10.96
C VAL A 112 11.69 6.31 10.25
N ILE A 113 12.86 5.70 10.07
CA ILE A 113 13.97 6.28 9.32
C ILE A 113 14.38 5.30 8.23
N GLN A 114 14.45 5.79 6.99
CA GLN A 114 14.82 4.99 5.83
C GLN A 114 16.22 5.37 5.31
N PHE A 115 17.12 4.39 5.29
CA PHE A 115 18.51 4.54 4.90
C PHE A 115 18.75 3.88 3.53
N PRO A 116 19.11 4.65 2.48
CA PRO A 116 19.40 4.08 1.16
C PRO A 116 20.61 3.13 1.18
N ARG A 117 20.45 1.89 0.70
CA ARG A 117 21.53 0.88 0.74
C ARG A 117 22.82 1.35 0.06
N ALA A 118 22.70 2.06 -1.06
CA ALA A 118 23.82 2.56 -1.85
C ALA A 118 24.74 3.54 -1.08
N ARG A 119 24.25 4.17 -0.01
CA ARG A 119 25.01 5.15 0.79
C ARG A 119 25.34 4.66 2.19
N SER A 120 24.62 3.67 2.71
CA SER A 120 24.73 3.25 4.10
C SER A 120 25.79 2.18 4.35
N GLY A 121 26.06 1.29 3.39
CA GLY A 121 27.10 0.26 3.53
C GLY A 121 27.10 -0.44 4.90
N ASN A 122 28.28 -0.52 5.53
CA ASN A 122 28.48 -1.06 6.89
C ASN A 122 28.00 -0.10 8.01
N THR A 123 27.83 1.21 7.73
CA THR A 123 27.39 2.21 8.72
C THR A 123 26.01 1.89 9.31
N ILE A 124 25.16 1.12 8.60
CA ILE A 124 23.88 0.68 9.13
C ILE A 124 24.02 -0.18 10.39
N ASN A 125 25.10 -0.96 10.52
CA ASN A 125 25.35 -1.78 11.71
C ASN A 125 25.58 -0.89 12.93
N LEU A 126 26.29 0.23 12.75
CA LEU A 126 26.50 1.22 13.81
C LEU A 126 25.19 1.91 14.18
N PHE A 127 24.37 2.32 13.21
CA PHE A 127 23.06 2.93 13.49
C PHE A 127 22.14 1.97 14.23
N TRP A 128 22.14 0.68 13.86
CA TRP A 128 21.37 -0.33 14.57
C TRP A 128 21.87 -0.53 16.00
N LEU A 129 23.18 -0.69 16.19
CA LEU A 129 23.79 -0.82 17.52
C LEU A 129 23.45 0.39 18.39
N ASN A 130 23.65 1.61 17.87
CA ASN A 130 23.36 2.84 18.61
C ASN A 130 21.88 2.93 19.02
N MET A 131 20.95 2.55 18.13
CA MET A 131 19.53 2.48 18.49
C MET A 131 19.27 1.45 19.59
N VAL A 132 19.81 0.26 19.47
CA VAL A 132 19.65 -0.80 20.47
C VAL A 132 20.19 -0.36 21.83
N LEU A 133 21.40 0.19 21.87
CA LEU A 133 22.03 0.73 23.08
C LEU A 133 21.20 1.87 23.69
N SER A 134 20.62 2.74 22.86
CA SER A 134 19.76 3.83 23.35
C SER A 134 18.52 3.33 24.07
N VAL A 135 17.98 2.20 23.61
CA VAL A 135 16.75 1.61 24.11
C VAL A 135 17.02 0.83 25.40
N ILE A 136 18.02 -0.07 25.41
CA ILE A 136 18.36 -0.84 26.61
C ILE A 136 18.99 0.03 27.72
N GLY A 137 19.64 1.13 27.33
CA GLY A 137 20.23 2.11 28.25
C GLY A 137 19.23 3.16 28.73
N GLU A 138 17.93 3.00 28.43
CA GLU A 138 16.83 3.85 28.89
C GLU A 138 17.08 5.35 28.67
N GLN A 139 17.61 5.71 27.49
CA GLN A 139 17.97 7.09 27.15
C GLN A 139 16.76 7.99 26.85
N TYR A 140 15.55 7.47 26.99
CA TYR A 140 14.28 8.12 26.70
C TYR A 140 13.48 8.31 27.99
N ALA A 141 12.78 9.43 28.12
CA ALA A 141 11.93 9.70 29.27
C ALA A 141 10.63 8.86 29.25
N ASP A 142 10.10 8.57 30.44
CA ASP A 142 8.73 8.11 30.69
C ASP A 142 8.29 6.75 30.12
N ASP A 143 9.06 5.66 30.27
CA ASP A 143 8.67 4.26 29.95
C ASP A 143 7.85 4.10 28.63
N GLU A 144 8.09 4.99 27.67
CA GLU A 144 7.20 5.22 26.53
C GLU A 144 7.59 4.31 25.36
N VAL A 145 8.85 3.91 25.33
CA VAL A 145 9.43 3.05 24.30
C VAL A 145 9.09 1.59 24.57
N CYS A 146 8.48 0.93 23.59
CA CYS A 146 8.18 -0.50 23.60
C CYS A 146 9.34 -1.34 23.05
N GLY A 147 10.00 -0.84 22.01
CA GLY A 147 11.04 -1.58 21.29
C GLY A 147 11.52 -0.91 20.02
N THR A 148 12.49 -1.53 19.36
CA THR A 148 13.04 -1.08 18.08
C THR A 148 13.13 -2.22 17.07
N VAL A 149 13.01 -1.88 15.79
CA VAL A 149 12.98 -2.82 14.67
C VAL A 149 13.93 -2.34 13.60
N ILE A 150 14.68 -3.27 12.99
CA ILE A 150 15.40 -3.03 11.76
C ILE A 150 14.92 -3.98 10.66
N ALA A 151 14.52 -3.37 9.54
CA ALA A 151 13.97 -4.03 8.39
C ALA A 151 14.94 -3.93 7.21
N ILE A 152 15.37 -5.09 6.72
CA ILE A 152 16.29 -5.23 5.61
C ILE A 152 15.46 -5.32 4.32
N ARG A 153 15.56 -4.34 3.42
CA ARG A 153 14.85 -4.34 2.12
C ARG A 153 15.85 -4.26 0.97
N ARG A 154 15.39 -4.55 -0.25
CA ARG A 154 16.27 -4.65 -1.44
C ARG A 154 17.05 -3.36 -1.74
N ASN A 155 16.43 -2.20 -1.53
CA ASN A 155 17.01 -0.89 -1.91
C ASN A 155 17.32 0.01 -0.71
N TYR A 156 16.89 -0.36 0.49
CA TYR A 156 17.03 0.45 1.70
C TYR A 156 17.04 -0.42 2.96
N PHE A 157 17.58 0.13 4.03
CA PHE A 157 17.34 -0.32 5.40
C PHE A 157 16.32 0.61 6.05
N ARG A 158 15.51 0.08 6.96
CA ARG A 158 14.55 0.88 7.71
C ARG A 158 14.67 0.57 9.18
N ILE A 159 14.98 1.58 9.97
CA ILE A 159 14.95 1.49 11.43
C ILE A 159 13.63 2.09 11.90
N ALA A 160 13.00 1.44 12.86
CA ALA A 160 11.84 1.97 13.54
C ALA A 160 11.97 1.89 15.07
N LEU A 161 11.47 2.88 15.77
CA LEU A 161 11.32 2.89 17.23
C LEU A 161 9.84 2.96 17.58
N TRP A 162 9.34 2.01 18.36
CA TRP A 162 7.93 1.87 18.72
C TRP A 162 7.65 2.50 20.08
N THR A 163 6.53 3.21 20.17
CA THR A 163 6.06 3.94 21.36
C THR A 163 4.66 3.49 21.74
N LYS A 164 4.32 3.59 23.03
CA LYS A 164 2.98 3.27 23.58
C LYS A 164 1.90 4.24 23.13
N THR A 165 2.27 5.48 22.84
CA THR A 165 1.39 6.58 22.44
C THR A 165 1.55 6.87 20.95
N GLY A 166 0.42 6.91 20.24
CA GLY A 166 0.35 7.30 18.83
C GLY A 166 -0.01 8.78 18.59
N GLN A 167 -0.33 9.55 19.63
CA GLN A 167 -0.70 10.97 19.52
C GLN A 167 0.49 11.88 19.80
N ARG A 168 0.73 12.84 18.89
CA ARG A 168 1.83 13.79 19.01
C ARG A 168 1.74 14.59 20.30
N ASN A 169 2.74 14.44 21.17
CA ASN A 169 2.88 15.13 22.44
C ASN A 169 4.35 15.56 22.66
N ALA A 170 4.61 16.30 23.74
CA ALA A 170 5.96 16.77 24.08
C ALA A 170 6.96 15.61 24.28
N THR A 171 6.51 14.48 24.82
CA THR A 171 7.32 13.27 25.03
C THR A 171 7.83 12.71 23.70
N LEU A 172 6.95 12.55 22.70
CA LEU A 172 7.32 12.09 21.36
C LEU A 172 8.25 13.07 20.65
N GLU A 173 8.07 14.39 20.84
CA GLU A 173 8.98 15.37 20.27
C GLU A 173 10.39 15.29 20.89
N SER A 174 10.47 15.08 22.20
CA SER A 174 11.74 14.83 22.90
C SER A 174 12.42 13.55 22.40
N ILE A 175 11.67 12.45 22.29
CA ILE A 175 12.16 11.17 21.75
C ILE A 175 12.69 11.37 20.33
N GLY A 176 11.92 12.02 19.45
CA GLY A 176 12.34 12.28 18.08
C GLY A 176 13.64 13.11 17.98
N ASN A 177 13.77 14.16 18.80
CA ASN A 177 14.99 14.96 18.85
C ASN A 177 16.18 14.14 19.35
N LYS A 178 15.97 13.27 20.34
CA LYS A 178 17.02 12.38 20.87
C LYS A 178 17.50 11.37 19.84
N ILE A 179 16.59 10.76 19.06
CA ILE A 179 16.96 9.84 17.97
C ILE A 179 17.83 10.55 16.93
N ARG A 180 17.48 11.79 16.56
CA ARG A 180 18.25 12.57 15.59
C ARG A 180 19.65 12.89 16.08
N GLU A 181 19.78 13.28 17.35
CA GLU A 181 21.07 13.54 18.01
C GLU A 181 21.93 12.26 18.04
N LEU A 182 21.34 11.17 18.53
CA LEU A 182 22.04 9.91 18.77
C LEU A 182 22.55 9.24 17.49
N LEU A 183 21.78 9.31 16.41
CA LEU A 183 22.18 8.77 15.11
C LEU A 183 22.92 9.79 14.24
N ASN A 184 23.13 11.02 14.75
CA ASN A 184 23.74 12.13 14.02
C ASN A 184 23.16 12.29 12.61
N LEU A 185 21.82 12.32 12.52
CA LEU A 185 21.13 12.26 11.22
C LEU A 185 21.31 13.59 10.47
N PRO A 186 21.68 13.57 9.18
CA PRO A 186 21.75 14.78 8.39
C PRO A 186 20.35 15.39 8.22
N MET A 187 20.25 16.72 8.24
CA MET A 187 18.97 17.45 8.18
C MET A 187 18.08 17.08 6.97
N LEU A 188 18.68 16.59 5.89
CA LEU A 188 17.96 16.17 4.68
C LEU A 188 17.33 14.77 4.79
N LEU A 189 17.71 13.97 5.79
CA LEU A 189 17.13 12.66 6.01
C LEU A 189 15.83 12.81 6.81
N THR A 190 14.71 12.45 6.19
CA THR A 190 13.40 12.53 6.82
C THR A 190 13.23 11.41 7.84
N MET A 191 12.72 11.79 9.02
CA MET A 191 12.25 10.87 10.05
C MET A 191 10.77 11.13 10.24
N ASP A 192 9.96 10.12 9.96
CA ASP A 192 8.51 10.21 10.00
C ASP A 192 7.98 9.52 11.25
N PHE A 193 6.93 10.07 11.86
CA PHE A 193 6.20 9.39 12.93
C PHE A 193 4.87 8.87 12.37
N ILE A 194 4.63 7.57 12.55
CA ILE A 194 3.45 6.87 12.04
C ILE A 194 2.70 6.25 13.22
N PRO A 195 1.57 6.84 13.66
CA PRO A 195 0.67 6.22 14.64
C PRO A 195 0.25 4.82 14.21
N HIS A 196 0.15 3.84 15.11
CA HIS A 196 -0.19 2.45 14.76
C HIS A 196 -1.61 2.30 14.23
N GLU A 197 -2.57 3.12 14.68
CA GLU A 197 -3.90 3.22 14.05
C GLU A 197 -3.78 3.64 12.58
N SER A 198 -2.97 4.66 12.28
CA SER A 198 -2.67 5.07 10.90
C SER A 198 -1.73 4.08 10.19
N ALA A 199 -1.00 3.24 10.93
CA ALA A 199 -0.17 2.19 10.39
C ALA A 199 -0.98 0.95 10.02
N GLN A 200 -2.14 0.71 10.65
CA GLN A 200 -3.17 -0.17 10.11
C GLN A 200 -3.58 0.35 8.74
N VAL A 201 -3.86 1.65 8.61
CA VAL A 201 -4.06 2.35 7.33
C VAL A 201 -2.82 2.30 6.41
N SER A 202 -1.62 2.03 6.93
CA SER A 202 -0.39 1.82 6.14
C SER A 202 -0.12 0.35 5.75
N ASN A 203 -0.67 -0.63 6.45
CA ASN A 203 -0.85 -1.98 5.91
C ASN A 203 -1.98 -1.96 4.86
N TYR A 204 -2.95 -1.05 5.01
CA TYR A 204 -3.76 -0.59 3.91
C TYR A 204 -2.96 0.17 2.83
N SER A 205 -1.66 0.47 2.93
CA SER A 205 -0.88 0.97 1.78
C SER A 205 -0.54 -0.12 0.77
N THR A 206 -0.57 -1.39 1.21
CA THR A 206 -0.65 -2.54 0.29
C THR A 206 -2.10 -2.73 -0.20
N MET A 207 -3.11 -2.38 0.61
CA MET A 207 -4.53 -2.48 0.22
C MET A 207 -5.02 -1.30 -0.65
N SER A 208 -4.32 -0.16 -0.61
CA SER A 208 -4.49 1.03 -1.45
C SER A 208 -3.59 0.96 -2.69
N SER A 209 -2.73 -0.05 -2.80
CA SER A 209 -1.89 -0.25 -3.99
C SER A 209 -2.73 -0.43 -5.25
N LYS A 210 -3.95 -0.96 -5.11
CA LYS A 210 -4.91 -1.12 -6.20
C LYS A 210 -5.63 0.17 -6.56
N ILE A 211 -5.77 1.13 -5.66
CA ILE A 211 -6.58 2.33 -5.90
C ILE A 211 -5.67 3.51 -6.20
N VAL A 212 -5.56 3.87 -7.49
CA VAL A 212 -4.77 5.01 -7.95
C VAL A 212 -5.68 6.17 -8.31
N LYS A 213 -5.77 7.15 -7.41
CA LYS A 213 -6.51 8.40 -7.63
C LYS A 213 -5.74 9.35 -8.55
N ILE A 214 -6.48 10.12 -9.36
CA ILE A 214 -5.92 11.20 -10.17
C ILE A 214 -5.62 12.39 -9.24
N ALA A 215 -4.53 13.12 -9.49
CA ALA A 215 -4.14 14.29 -8.71
C ALA A 215 -5.30 15.30 -8.55
N GLY A 216 -5.62 15.64 -7.30
CA GLY A 216 -6.73 16.54 -6.94
C GLY A 216 -8.11 15.89 -6.80
N ALA A 217 -8.20 14.56 -6.89
CA ALA A 217 -9.43 13.84 -6.55
C ALA A 217 -9.66 13.78 -5.03
N LYS A 218 -10.91 13.57 -4.62
CA LYS A 218 -11.28 13.37 -3.21
C LYS A 218 -10.55 12.16 -2.61
N PRO A 219 -10.29 12.16 -1.29
CA PRO A 219 -9.76 11.00 -0.57
C PRO A 219 -10.59 9.74 -0.84
N THR A 220 -9.92 8.57 -0.77
CA THR A 220 -10.56 7.27 -1.01
C THR A 220 -11.69 7.04 -0.01
N ASP A 221 -12.85 6.65 -0.51
CA ASP A 221 -14.04 6.39 0.29
C ASP A 221 -13.98 5.00 0.95
N GLU A 222 -14.68 4.80 2.08
CA GLU A 222 -14.73 3.50 2.78
C GLU A 222 -15.25 2.38 1.87
N PHE A 223 -16.23 2.72 1.03
CA PHE A 223 -16.76 1.82 0.00
C PHE A 223 -15.71 1.42 -1.04
N GLU A 224 -14.86 2.36 -1.46
CA GLU A 224 -13.80 2.09 -2.42
C GLU A 224 -12.72 1.19 -1.82
N ILE A 225 -12.39 1.38 -0.54
CA ILE A 225 -11.47 0.51 0.21
C ILE A 225 -11.99 -0.92 0.25
N THR A 226 -13.29 -1.10 0.49
CA THR A 226 -13.94 -2.42 0.51
C THR A 226 -13.82 -3.13 -0.84
N ILE A 227 -13.99 -2.41 -1.95
CA ILE A 227 -13.84 -2.96 -3.31
C ILE A 227 -12.38 -3.24 -3.64
N GLY A 228 -11.47 -2.34 -3.25
CA GLY A 228 -10.03 -2.55 -3.37
C GLY A 228 -9.60 -3.84 -2.68
N GLN A 229 -10.09 -4.06 -1.46
CA GLN A 229 -9.82 -5.29 -0.71
C GLN A 229 -10.41 -6.52 -1.40
N ALA A 230 -11.62 -6.43 -1.93
CA ALA A 230 -12.23 -7.53 -2.67
C ALA A 230 -11.38 -7.98 -3.87
N ILE A 231 -10.77 -7.05 -4.60
CA ILE A 231 -9.90 -7.38 -5.73
C ILE A 231 -8.60 -8.04 -5.26
N ILE A 232 -8.05 -7.63 -4.12
CA ILE A 232 -6.82 -8.22 -3.53
C ILE A 232 -7.08 -9.63 -3.02
N ASP A 233 -8.22 -9.86 -2.37
CA ASP A 233 -8.63 -11.19 -1.93
C ASP A 233 -8.79 -12.13 -3.13
N LEU A 234 -9.30 -11.63 -4.26
CA LEU A 234 -9.40 -12.39 -5.51
C LEU A 234 -8.03 -12.66 -6.13
N GLU A 235 -7.10 -11.71 -6.05
CA GLU A 235 -5.71 -11.90 -6.49
C GLU A 235 -5.02 -13.04 -5.71
N ASN A 236 -5.35 -13.20 -4.42
CA ASN A 236 -4.76 -14.24 -3.57
C ASN A 236 -5.51 -15.58 -3.63
N SER A 237 -6.84 -15.56 -3.76
CA SER A 237 -7.67 -16.77 -3.73
C SER A 237 -7.72 -17.51 -5.06
N VAL A 238 -7.55 -16.82 -6.20
CA VAL A 238 -7.62 -17.43 -7.54
C VAL A 238 -6.25 -17.37 -8.23
N PRO A 239 -5.47 -18.47 -8.26
CA PRO A 239 -4.14 -18.49 -8.86
C PRO A 239 -4.10 -18.06 -10.33
N GLU A 240 -5.15 -18.35 -11.09
CA GLU A 240 -5.27 -17.99 -12.52
C GLU A 240 -5.37 -16.47 -12.73
N LEU A 241 -6.06 -15.76 -11.84
CA LEU A 241 -6.25 -14.31 -11.92
C LEU A 241 -5.08 -13.55 -11.32
N LYS A 242 -4.27 -14.17 -10.46
CA LYS A 242 -3.16 -13.54 -9.75
C LYS A 242 -2.19 -12.80 -10.68
N LYS A 243 -1.72 -13.47 -11.74
CA LYS A 243 -0.75 -12.91 -12.69
C LYS A 243 -1.32 -11.71 -13.46
N GLU A 244 -2.60 -11.77 -13.81
CA GLU A 244 -3.28 -10.75 -14.62
C GLU A 244 -3.75 -9.58 -13.77
N LEU A 245 -4.21 -9.83 -12.55
CA LEU A 245 -4.69 -8.81 -11.62
C LEU A 245 -3.55 -8.02 -11.01
N ARG A 246 -2.42 -8.64 -10.61
CA ARG A 246 -1.30 -7.95 -9.93
C ARG A 246 -0.91 -6.57 -10.50
N PRO A 247 -0.73 -6.38 -11.84
CA PRO A 247 -0.36 -5.07 -12.40
C PRO A 247 -1.54 -4.09 -12.58
N LEU A 248 -2.77 -4.54 -12.40
CA LEU A 248 -3.97 -3.73 -12.66
C LEU A 248 -4.36 -2.91 -11.44
N ASN A 249 -4.80 -1.68 -11.67
CA ASN A 249 -5.27 -0.75 -10.66
C ASN A 249 -6.66 -0.24 -11.04
N ILE A 250 -7.43 0.21 -10.06
CA ILE A 250 -8.69 0.94 -10.23
C ILE A 250 -8.49 2.40 -9.82
N THR A 251 -9.27 3.30 -10.41
CA THR A 251 -9.27 4.73 -10.04
C THR A 251 -10.28 5.05 -8.95
N GLY A 252 -11.32 4.24 -8.81
CA GLY A 252 -12.34 4.42 -7.79
C GLY A 252 -13.52 3.50 -8.02
N ALA A 253 -14.52 3.61 -7.18
CA ALA A 253 -15.76 2.88 -7.32
C ALA A 253 -16.93 3.70 -6.80
N LYS A 254 -18.12 3.45 -7.33
CA LYS A 254 -19.34 4.16 -6.95
C LYS A 254 -20.53 3.22 -6.93
N GLU A 255 -21.34 3.35 -5.89
CA GLU A 255 -22.64 2.69 -5.81
C GLU A 255 -23.71 3.51 -6.55
N VAL A 256 -24.53 2.84 -7.36
CA VAL A 256 -25.63 3.44 -8.11
C VAL A 256 -26.91 2.68 -7.80
N GLU A 257 -27.95 3.39 -7.37
CA GLU A 257 -29.27 2.82 -7.12
C GLU A 257 -30.03 2.66 -8.46
N LEU A 258 -30.56 1.46 -8.69
CA LEU A 258 -31.26 1.08 -9.93
C LEU A 258 -32.79 1.23 -9.83
N GLY A 259 -33.31 1.49 -8.64
CA GLY A 259 -34.74 1.39 -8.32
C GLY A 259 -35.11 0.02 -7.77
N ALA A 260 -36.30 -0.07 -7.16
CA ALA A 260 -36.81 -1.30 -6.50
C ALA A 260 -35.84 -1.91 -5.45
N GLY A 261 -35.05 -1.08 -4.78
CA GLY A 261 -34.07 -1.51 -3.76
C GLY A 261 -32.79 -2.16 -4.31
N LYS A 262 -32.67 -2.35 -5.63
CA LYS A 262 -31.47 -2.93 -6.25
C LYS A 262 -30.37 -1.88 -6.43
N LYS A 263 -29.12 -2.30 -6.22
CA LYS A 263 -27.93 -1.45 -6.31
C LYS A 263 -26.92 -2.06 -7.29
N ALA A 264 -26.22 -1.21 -8.01
CA ALA A 264 -25.11 -1.58 -8.88
C ALA A 264 -23.81 -0.95 -8.41
N ILE A 265 -22.71 -1.66 -8.63
CA ILE A 265 -21.36 -1.21 -8.35
C ILE A 265 -20.70 -0.85 -9.67
N VAL A 266 -20.29 0.41 -9.79
CA VAL A 266 -19.54 0.92 -10.95
C VAL A 266 -18.08 1.07 -10.53
N ILE A 267 -17.19 0.28 -11.12
CA ILE A 267 -15.76 0.32 -10.86
C ILE A 267 -15.07 1.12 -11.97
N PHE A 268 -14.36 2.18 -11.56
CA PHE A 268 -13.63 3.04 -12.48
C PHE A 268 -12.21 2.52 -12.72
N VAL A 269 -11.86 2.32 -13.98
CA VAL A 269 -10.56 1.78 -14.41
C VAL A 269 -9.71 2.85 -15.09
N PRO A 270 -8.39 2.92 -14.87
CA PRO A 270 -7.52 3.80 -15.65
C PRO A 270 -7.58 3.46 -17.14
N VAL A 271 -7.80 4.46 -18.00
CA VAL A 271 -7.89 4.28 -19.47
C VAL A 271 -6.73 3.45 -20.05
N PRO A 272 -5.44 3.62 -19.63
CA PRO A 272 -4.35 2.82 -20.16
C PRO A 272 -4.46 1.32 -19.86
N GLN A 273 -5.16 0.95 -18.79
CA GLN A 273 -5.32 -0.43 -18.33
C GLN A 273 -6.63 -1.08 -18.79
N GLN A 274 -7.54 -0.33 -19.42
CA GLN A 274 -8.85 -0.82 -19.84
C GLN A 274 -8.78 -2.12 -20.66
N LYS A 275 -7.92 -2.17 -21.69
CA LYS A 275 -7.76 -3.37 -22.53
C LYS A 275 -7.24 -4.58 -21.76
N ALA A 276 -6.45 -4.36 -20.72
CA ALA A 276 -5.96 -5.44 -19.86
C ALA A 276 -7.07 -5.95 -18.93
N PHE A 277 -7.93 -5.05 -18.43
CA PHE A 277 -9.15 -5.45 -17.71
C PHE A 277 -10.09 -6.29 -18.57
N HIS A 278 -10.31 -5.94 -19.84
CA HIS A 278 -11.19 -6.71 -20.73
C HIS A 278 -10.83 -8.22 -20.78
N LYS A 279 -9.53 -8.58 -20.74
CA LYS A 279 -9.07 -9.99 -20.73
C LYS A 279 -9.53 -10.80 -19.52
N VAL A 280 -9.73 -10.12 -18.38
CA VAL A 280 -10.14 -10.74 -17.11
C VAL A 280 -11.56 -10.42 -16.72
N GLN A 281 -12.19 -9.44 -17.37
CA GLN A 281 -13.43 -8.81 -16.92
C GLN A 281 -14.58 -9.80 -16.76
N GLN A 282 -14.79 -10.74 -17.69
CA GLN A 282 -15.85 -11.75 -17.54
C GLN A 282 -15.68 -12.60 -16.26
N ARG A 283 -14.45 -13.06 -16.00
CA ARG A 283 -14.12 -13.87 -14.81
C ARG A 283 -14.20 -13.03 -13.53
N LEU A 284 -13.64 -11.82 -13.57
CA LEU A 284 -13.61 -10.89 -12.46
C LEU A 284 -15.03 -10.43 -12.05
N THR A 285 -15.90 -10.11 -13.01
CA THR A 285 -17.29 -9.74 -12.76
C THR A 285 -18.02 -10.87 -12.05
N ARG A 286 -17.87 -12.12 -12.49
CA ARG A 286 -18.51 -13.27 -11.86
C ARG A 286 -18.08 -13.45 -10.40
N GLU A 287 -16.78 -13.35 -10.10
CA GLU A 287 -16.30 -13.51 -8.73
C GLU A 287 -16.67 -12.33 -7.83
N LEU A 288 -16.70 -11.11 -8.36
CA LEU A 288 -17.17 -9.94 -7.61
C LEU A 288 -18.68 -10.00 -7.35
N GLU A 289 -19.50 -10.44 -8.31
CA GLU A 289 -20.94 -10.60 -8.12
C GLU A 289 -21.29 -11.72 -7.13
N LYS A 290 -20.46 -12.77 -7.02
CA LYS A 290 -20.59 -13.76 -5.94
C LYS A 290 -20.30 -13.16 -4.57
N LYS A 291 -19.28 -12.30 -4.47
CA LYS A 291 -18.87 -11.67 -3.20
C LYS A 291 -19.84 -10.56 -2.75
N PHE A 292 -20.38 -9.83 -3.71
CA PHE A 292 -21.36 -8.77 -3.48
C PHE A 292 -22.74 -9.25 -3.97
N SER A 293 -23.33 -10.18 -3.21
CA SER A 293 -24.65 -10.74 -3.51
C SER A 293 -25.68 -9.62 -3.74
N ASP A 294 -26.55 -9.83 -4.73
CA ASP A 294 -27.63 -8.92 -5.14
C ASP A 294 -27.20 -7.58 -5.76
N ARG A 295 -25.92 -7.43 -6.15
CA ARG A 295 -25.42 -6.22 -6.82
C ARG A 295 -24.76 -6.53 -8.14
N HIS A 296 -25.21 -5.84 -9.19
CA HIS A 296 -24.57 -5.93 -10.49
C HIS A 296 -23.27 -5.14 -10.51
N VAL A 297 -22.19 -5.74 -11.03
CA VAL A 297 -20.87 -5.10 -11.14
C VAL A 297 -20.59 -4.74 -12.58
N VAL A 298 -20.21 -3.47 -12.83
CA VAL A 298 -19.88 -2.95 -14.15
C VAL A 298 -18.58 -2.14 -14.10
N PHE A 299 -17.74 -2.28 -15.13
CA PHE A 299 -16.47 -1.57 -15.26
C PHE A 299 -16.60 -0.42 -16.27
N VAL A 300 -16.08 0.75 -15.92
CA VAL A 300 -16.08 1.93 -16.80
C VAL A 300 -14.72 2.60 -16.73
N ALA A 301 -14.15 2.99 -17.87
CA ALA A 301 -12.87 3.69 -17.86
C ALA A 301 -13.03 5.15 -17.37
N GLN A 302 -12.14 5.59 -16.48
CA GLN A 302 -12.12 6.95 -15.95
C GLN A 302 -11.60 7.94 -17.02
N ARG A 303 -12.52 8.53 -17.79
CA ARG A 303 -12.19 9.51 -18.84
C ARG A 303 -12.38 10.95 -18.35
N ARG A 304 -11.44 11.83 -18.68
CA ARG A 304 -11.52 13.27 -18.34
C ARG A 304 -12.08 14.08 -19.51
N ILE A 305 -13.27 14.63 -19.33
CA ILE A 305 -13.91 15.56 -20.26
C ILE A 305 -13.24 16.95 -20.12
N LEU A 306 -12.80 17.51 -21.24
CA LEU A 306 -12.30 18.88 -21.30
C LEU A 306 -13.39 19.82 -21.82
N LYS A 307 -13.55 20.97 -21.16
CA LYS A 307 -14.49 22.01 -21.57
C LYS A 307 -14.18 22.45 -23.02
N LYS A 308 -15.24 22.78 -23.77
CA LYS A 308 -15.06 23.39 -25.09
C LYS A 308 -14.49 24.80 -24.86
N PRO A 309 -13.35 25.16 -25.48
CA PRO A 309 -12.78 26.48 -25.31
C PRO A 309 -13.79 27.54 -25.76
N SER A 310 -13.95 28.60 -24.97
CA SER A 310 -14.79 29.75 -25.35
C SER A 310 -14.08 30.64 -26.36
N ARG A 311 -14.80 31.55 -27.02
CA ARG A 311 -14.21 32.52 -27.96
C ARG A 311 -13.11 33.40 -27.32
N HIS A 312 -13.14 33.57 -26.00
CA HIS A 312 -12.19 34.39 -25.23
C HIS A 312 -11.04 33.58 -24.61
N GLU A 313 -11.05 32.25 -24.73
CA GLU A 313 -9.98 31.38 -24.24
C GLU A 313 -9.07 31.01 -25.41
N ASN A 314 -7.77 31.31 -25.31
CA ASN A 314 -6.79 30.92 -26.31
C ASN A 314 -5.86 29.83 -25.74
N PRO A 315 -6.28 28.55 -25.77
CA PRO A 315 -5.52 27.47 -25.15
C PRO A 315 -4.19 27.24 -25.87
N LYS A 316 -3.12 27.00 -25.11
CA LYS A 316 -1.78 26.70 -25.67
C LYS A 316 -1.74 25.45 -26.54
N GLN A 317 -2.66 24.51 -26.34
CA GLN A 317 -2.75 23.25 -27.09
C GLN A 317 -4.20 22.97 -27.49
N PRO A 318 -4.46 22.46 -28.71
CA PRO A 318 -5.81 22.05 -29.11
C PRO A 318 -6.36 20.92 -28.23
N ARG A 319 -7.67 20.99 -27.96
CA ARG A 319 -8.38 19.93 -27.21
C ARG A 319 -8.44 18.63 -28.03
N PRO A 320 -7.96 17.48 -27.51
CA PRO A 320 -8.10 16.20 -28.19
C PRO A 320 -9.57 15.77 -28.37
N ARG A 321 -9.89 15.16 -29.53
CA ARG A 321 -11.25 14.67 -29.84
C ARG A 321 -11.74 13.60 -28.84
N SER A 322 -10.83 12.76 -28.36
CA SER A 322 -11.08 11.73 -27.34
C SER A 322 -11.51 12.30 -25.98
N ARG A 323 -11.27 13.59 -25.72
CA ARG A 323 -11.62 14.28 -24.46
C ARG A 323 -12.82 15.21 -24.60
N THR A 324 -13.58 15.05 -25.67
CA THR A 324 -14.84 15.77 -25.89
C THR A 324 -15.99 15.07 -25.17
N LEU A 325 -17.02 15.82 -24.77
CA LEU A 325 -18.18 15.25 -24.06
C LEU A 325 -18.84 14.12 -24.86
N THR A 326 -19.05 14.34 -26.16
CA THR A 326 -19.67 13.34 -27.05
C THR A 326 -18.85 12.06 -27.13
N ALA A 327 -17.55 12.16 -27.43
CA ALA A 327 -16.70 10.98 -27.56
C ALA A 327 -16.56 10.20 -26.25
N VAL A 328 -16.51 10.89 -25.10
CA VAL A 328 -16.49 10.24 -23.79
C VAL A 328 -17.82 9.53 -23.51
N HIS A 329 -18.96 10.15 -23.82
CA HIS A 329 -20.27 9.53 -23.63
C HIS A 329 -20.50 8.32 -24.54
N ASP A 330 -19.93 8.31 -25.74
CA ASP A 330 -19.98 7.16 -26.64
C ASP A 330 -19.09 6.02 -26.11
N ALA A 331 -17.86 6.32 -25.70
CA ALA A 331 -16.96 5.32 -25.12
C ALA A 331 -17.48 4.73 -23.80
N VAL A 332 -18.22 5.50 -22.99
CA VAL A 332 -18.89 4.97 -21.79
C VAL A 332 -20.00 3.98 -22.16
N LEU A 333 -20.71 4.15 -23.29
CA LEU A 333 -21.70 3.16 -23.72
C LEU A 333 -21.03 1.82 -24.05
N GLU A 334 -19.93 1.86 -24.80
CA GLU A 334 -19.15 0.67 -25.18
C GLU A 334 -18.61 -0.07 -23.94
N ASP A 335 -18.06 0.66 -22.96
CA ASP A 335 -17.54 0.05 -21.73
C ASP A 335 -18.63 -0.69 -20.93
N LEU A 336 -19.83 -0.10 -20.84
CA LEU A 336 -20.93 -0.65 -20.03
C LEU A 336 -21.41 -2.00 -20.56
N VAL A 337 -21.40 -2.20 -21.87
CA VAL A 337 -21.99 -3.38 -22.52
C VAL A 337 -20.99 -4.50 -22.79
N TYR A 338 -19.70 -4.29 -22.47
CA TYR A 338 -18.68 -5.34 -22.58
C TYR A 338 -19.11 -6.60 -21.79
N PRO A 339 -19.04 -7.81 -22.37
CA PRO A 339 -18.27 -8.23 -23.56
C PRO A 339 -18.90 -7.98 -24.93
N THR A 340 -20.16 -7.57 -25.00
CA THR A 340 -20.90 -7.47 -26.26
C THR A 340 -20.63 -6.14 -26.97
N GLU A 341 -20.74 -6.16 -28.30
CA GLU A 341 -20.57 -4.98 -29.14
C GLU A 341 -21.91 -4.31 -29.47
N ILE A 342 -21.89 -2.99 -29.61
CA ILE A 342 -23.03 -2.21 -30.08
C ILE A 342 -23.03 -2.25 -31.61
N ILE A 343 -23.99 -2.96 -32.19
CA ILE A 343 -24.14 -3.06 -33.65
C ILE A 343 -24.80 -1.81 -34.26
N GLY A 344 -25.61 -1.10 -33.47
CA GLY A 344 -26.40 0.01 -33.98
C GLY A 344 -26.80 0.98 -32.89
N LYS A 345 -26.90 2.27 -33.26
CA LYS A 345 -27.32 3.34 -32.34
C LYS A 345 -28.30 4.26 -33.04
N ARG A 346 -29.49 4.43 -32.47
CA ARG A 346 -30.53 5.37 -32.95
C ARG A 346 -30.89 6.34 -31.84
N THR A 347 -30.99 7.63 -32.16
CA THR A 347 -31.49 8.62 -31.20
C THR A 347 -32.91 8.99 -31.59
N ARG A 348 -33.88 8.65 -30.74
CA ARG A 348 -35.27 9.09 -30.90
C ARG A 348 -35.44 10.43 -30.20
N VAL A 349 -35.94 11.42 -30.93
CA VAL A 349 -36.38 12.70 -30.36
C VAL A 349 -37.90 12.65 -30.27
N LYS A 350 -38.44 12.83 -29.07
CA LYS A 350 -39.89 12.88 -28.84
C LYS A 350 -40.42 14.29 -29.13
N VAL A 351 -41.74 14.43 -29.21
CA VAL A 351 -42.43 15.71 -29.50
C VAL A 351 -42.16 16.76 -28.42
N ASP A 352 -41.93 16.32 -27.18
CA ASP A 352 -41.53 17.17 -26.04
C ASP A 352 -40.06 17.66 -26.11
N GLY A 353 -39.30 17.24 -27.12
CA GLY A 353 -37.88 17.54 -27.30
C GLY A 353 -36.94 16.63 -26.50
N SER A 354 -37.46 15.73 -25.65
CA SER A 354 -36.65 14.75 -24.93
C SER A 354 -36.00 13.77 -25.91
N LYS A 355 -34.77 13.34 -25.58
CA LYS A 355 -33.98 12.45 -26.43
C LYS A 355 -33.75 11.13 -25.71
N THR A 356 -34.06 10.03 -26.37
CA THR A 356 -33.77 8.69 -25.89
C THR A 356 -32.86 7.99 -26.89
N ILE A 357 -31.72 7.52 -26.40
CA ILE A 357 -30.78 6.74 -27.22
C ILE A 357 -31.22 5.27 -27.16
N LYS A 358 -31.38 4.64 -28.32
CA LYS A 358 -31.59 3.20 -28.47
C LYS A 358 -30.29 2.58 -28.97
N CYS A 359 -29.69 1.72 -28.16
CA CYS A 359 -28.49 0.98 -28.50
C CYS A 359 -28.86 -0.48 -28.76
N PHE A 360 -28.52 -0.97 -29.95
CA PHE A 360 -28.72 -2.35 -30.35
C PHE A 360 -27.45 -3.14 -30.07
N LEU A 361 -27.58 -4.26 -29.36
CA LEU A 361 -26.47 -5.15 -28.99
C LEU A 361 -26.44 -6.39 -29.89
N ASP A 362 -25.27 -7.01 -30.07
CA ASP A 362 -25.16 -8.30 -30.79
C ASP A 362 -25.95 -9.40 -30.05
N THR A 363 -26.71 -10.20 -30.79
CA THR A 363 -27.63 -11.21 -30.25
C THR A 363 -26.93 -12.45 -29.69
N LYS A 364 -25.65 -12.66 -30.00
CA LYS A 364 -24.87 -13.83 -29.56
C LYS A 364 -24.82 -13.98 -28.04
N ASP A 365 -24.76 -12.87 -27.32
CA ASP A 365 -24.60 -12.86 -25.86
C ASP A 365 -25.91 -12.59 -25.12
N ALA A 366 -27.06 -12.58 -25.82
CA ALA A 366 -28.35 -12.17 -25.28
C ALA A 366 -28.69 -12.89 -23.96
N THR A 367 -28.53 -14.21 -23.93
CA THR A 367 -28.80 -15.04 -22.75
C THR A 367 -27.99 -14.64 -21.52
N SER A 368 -26.79 -14.10 -21.70
CA SER A 368 -25.87 -13.76 -20.61
C SER A 368 -25.99 -12.32 -20.10
N LEU A 369 -26.56 -11.41 -20.89
CA LEU A 369 -26.56 -9.97 -20.60
C LEU A 369 -27.96 -9.36 -20.47
N GLU A 370 -29.02 -10.06 -20.90
CA GLU A 370 -30.40 -9.56 -20.85
C GLU A 370 -30.82 -9.10 -19.44
N TYR A 371 -30.40 -9.82 -18.40
CA TYR A 371 -30.72 -9.44 -17.02
C TYR A 371 -30.03 -8.15 -16.53
N LYS A 372 -29.03 -7.62 -17.25
CA LYS A 372 -28.29 -6.39 -16.90
C LYS A 372 -28.72 -5.14 -17.69
N LEU A 373 -29.62 -5.25 -18.67
CA LEU A 373 -29.96 -4.12 -19.56
C LEU A 373 -30.50 -2.89 -18.82
N ASP A 374 -31.35 -3.10 -17.81
CA ASP A 374 -31.88 -2.03 -16.96
C ASP A 374 -30.79 -1.39 -16.09
N THR A 375 -29.82 -2.20 -15.68
CA THR A 375 -28.64 -1.74 -14.93
C THR A 375 -27.81 -0.80 -15.77
N PHE A 376 -27.50 -1.18 -17.01
CA PHE A 376 -26.73 -0.35 -17.93
C PHE A 376 -27.43 0.98 -18.22
N SER A 377 -28.74 0.94 -18.42
CA SER A 377 -29.57 2.13 -18.67
C SER A 377 -29.51 3.10 -17.49
N SER A 378 -29.68 2.59 -16.28
CA SER A 378 -29.67 3.39 -15.05
C SER A 378 -28.29 3.96 -14.72
N VAL A 379 -27.23 3.14 -14.87
CA VAL A 379 -25.84 3.57 -14.67
C VAL A 379 -25.48 4.66 -15.69
N TYR A 380 -25.80 4.48 -16.97
CA TYR A 380 -25.53 5.47 -17.99
C TYR A 380 -26.24 6.80 -17.71
N ARG A 381 -27.52 6.73 -17.33
CA ARG A 381 -28.31 7.91 -16.94
C ARG A 381 -27.69 8.62 -15.74
N LYS A 382 -27.23 7.89 -14.71
CA LYS A 382 -26.61 8.48 -13.52
C LYS A 382 -25.25 9.14 -13.83
N LEU A 383 -24.47 8.55 -14.73
CA LEU A 383 -23.14 9.07 -15.10
C LEU A 383 -23.21 10.25 -16.09
N THR A 384 -24.17 10.24 -17.01
CA THR A 384 -24.20 11.18 -18.15
C THR A 384 -25.39 12.13 -18.16
N GLY A 385 -26.43 11.84 -17.39
CA GLY A 385 -27.72 12.54 -17.42
C GLY A 385 -28.56 12.27 -18.67
N LYS A 386 -28.19 11.31 -19.52
CA LYS A 386 -28.91 10.98 -20.76
C LYS A 386 -29.66 9.66 -20.62
N ASP A 387 -30.87 9.60 -21.17
CA ASP A 387 -31.66 8.39 -21.20
C ASP A 387 -31.20 7.48 -22.36
N VAL A 388 -30.94 6.22 -22.04
CA VAL A 388 -30.58 5.17 -22.99
C VAL A 388 -31.43 3.93 -22.72
N VAL A 389 -31.74 3.19 -23.78
CA VAL A 389 -32.38 1.88 -23.74
C VAL A 389 -31.50 0.93 -24.55
N PHE A 390 -31.13 -0.20 -23.95
CA PHE A 390 -30.40 -1.27 -24.61
C PHE A 390 -31.39 -2.37 -25.01
N GLU A 391 -31.33 -2.81 -26.26
CA GLU A 391 -32.21 -3.87 -26.78
C GLU A 391 -31.42 -4.80 -27.70
N PHE A 392 -31.73 -6.09 -27.67
CA PHE A 392 -31.25 -7.04 -28.68
C PHE A 392 -32.22 -6.97 -29.88
N PRO A 393 -31.73 -6.77 -31.11
CA PRO A 393 -32.61 -6.71 -32.28
C PRO A 393 -33.24 -8.09 -32.52
N ALA A 394 -34.54 -8.11 -32.86
CA ALA A 394 -35.21 -9.35 -33.27
C ALA A 394 -34.70 -9.85 -34.64
N ASN A 395 -34.33 -8.92 -35.53
CA ASN A 395 -33.80 -9.21 -36.87
C ASN A 395 -32.43 -8.53 -37.03
N ALA A 396 -31.36 -9.32 -37.05
CA ALA A 396 -30.00 -8.82 -37.19
C ALA A 396 -29.72 -8.16 -38.55
N GLU A 397 -30.51 -8.46 -39.59
CA GLU A 397 -30.30 -8.00 -40.98
C GLU A 397 -30.84 -6.59 -41.29
N LEU A 398 -31.50 -5.91 -40.34
CA LEU A 398 -32.16 -4.61 -40.58
C LEU A 398 -31.31 -3.37 -40.19
N PHE A 399 -30.01 -3.54 -39.93
CA PHE A 399 -29.15 -2.49 -39.37
C PHE A 399 -27.80 -2.36 -40.07
#